data_AF-A0A2L0QZ98-F1
#
_entry.id   AF-A0A2L0QZ98-F1
#
_cell.length_a   1.000
_cell.length_b   1.000
_cell.length_c   1.000
_cell.angle_alpha   90.00
_cell.angle_beta   90.00
_cell.angle_gamma   90.00
#
_symmetry.space_group_name_H-M   'P 1'
#
loop_
_entity.id
_entity.type
_entity.pdbx_description
1 polymer ?
#
loop_
_entity_poly.entity_id
_entity_poly.type
_entity_poly.pdbx_seq_one_letter_code
_entity_poly.pdbx_strand_id
1 'polypeptide(L)'
;MTTYEASNGNAVPDVPPAPDHAPQLRAKRLKLSKLRSANGARIVLGSVLGLLLIITWIVNNPAIHSGSNPSDWRADLTEAAVTNELNAGETKGAPQQSVVNGWYLNDIAVVQAAQNSYIAGSSMRNGNLLALIGLGVAGELIIRGVERVNRQRSIVS
;
A
#
# COMPACT_ATOMS: atom_id res chain seq x y z
N MET A 1 12.53 47.86 -84.19
CA MET A 1 11.29 47.06 -84.06
C MET A 1 11.72 45.70 -83.52
N THR A 2 11.30 45.38 -82.29
CA THR A 2 11.08 44.05 -81.65
C THR A 2 11.82 42.83 -82.24
N THR A 3 12.45 41.92 -81.49
CA THR A 3 12.11 41.40 -80.15
C THR A 3 13.22 40.45 -79.68
N TYR A 4 13.35 40.35 -78.37
CA TYR A 4 14.18 39.39 -77.64
C TYR A 4 13.49 38.02 -77.63
N GLU A 5 14.21 36.95 -77.94
CA GLU A 5 13.87 35.60 -77.46
C GLU A 5 15.05 35.04 -76.68
N ALA A 6 14.83 34.96 -75.36
CA ALA A 6 15.69 34.32 -74.41
C ALA A 6 15.51 32.80 -74.50
N SER A 7 16.59 32.09 -74.82
CA SER A 7 16.62 30.63 -74.74
C SER A 7 16.64 30.21 -73.26
N ASN A 8 15.52 29.68 -72.78
CA ASN A 8 15.35 29.11 -71.45
C ASN A 8 16.18 27.82 -71.29
N GLY A 9 17.44 27.97 -70.92
CA GLY A 9 18.24 26.88 -70.34
C GLY A 9 18.20 26.99 -68.82
N ASN A 10 17.23 26.34 -68.16
CA ASN A 10 17.22 26.20 -66.71
C ASN A 10 18.47 25.42 -66.26
N ALA A 11 19.52 26.14 -65.87
CA ALA A 11 20.61 25.59 -65.09
C ALA A 11 20.07 25.26 -63.69
N VAL A 12 19.76 23.99 -63.46
CA VAL A 12 19.47 23.48 -62.12
C VAL A 12 20.74 23.65 -61.28
N PRO A 13 20.71 24.37 -60.14
CA PRO A 13 21.84 24.37 -59.22
C PRO A 13 21.98 22.98 -58.63
N ASP A 14 23.16 22.37 -58.76
CA ASP A 14 23.51 21.12 -58.10
C ASP A 14 23.42 21.32 -56.58
N VAL A 15 22.32 20.88 -55.97
CA VAL A 15 22.15 20.88 -54.52
C VAL A 15 22.91 19.68 -53.98
N PRO A 16 23.92 19.86 -53.11
CA PRO A 16 24.62 18.73 -52.53
C PRO A 16 23.65 17.85 -51.73
N PRO A 17 23.79 16.51 -51.77
CA PRO A 17 22.91 15.63 -51.01
C PRO A 17 22.96 16.01 -49.54
N ALA A 18 21.78 16.16 -48.92
CA ALA A 18 21.66 16.47 -47.51
C ALA A 18 22.42 15.41 -46.69
N PRO A 19 23.15 15.78 -45.62
CA PRO A 19 23.87 14.81 -44.80
C PRO A 19 22.91 13.76 -44.23
N ASP A 20 23.21 12.48 -44.43
CA ASP A 20 22.46 11.29 -44.00
C ASP A 20 22.34 11.11 -42.46
N HIS A 21 22.49 12.19 -41.69
CA HIS A 21 22.68 12.15 -40.25
C HIS A 21 21.67 13.02 -39.51
N ALA A 22 20.39 12.94 -39.90
CA ALA A 22 19.33 13.25 -38.94
C ALA A 22 19.23 12.07 -37.97
N PRO A 23 19.57 12.21 -36.66
CA PRO A 23 19.38 11.14 -35.71
C PRO A 23 17.88 10.84 -35.65
N GLN A 24 17.48 9.67 -36.16
CA GLN A 24 16.12 9.21 -36.02
C GLN A 24 15.83 9.12 -34.52
N LEU A 25 14.97 10.01 -34.02
CA LEU A 25 14.40 9.92 -32.68
C LEU A 25 13.54 8.65 -32.65
N ARG A 26 14.17 7.50 -32.42
CA ARG A 26 13.48 6.25 -32.12
C ARG A 26 12.74 6.49 -30.81
N ALA A 27 11.47 6.85 -30.91
CA ALA A 27 10.56 6.81 -29.79
C ALA A 27 10.67 5.40 -29.19
N LYS A 28 11.29 5.31 -28.00
CA LYS A 28 11.29 4.10 -27.17
C LYS A 28 9.84 3.84 -26.80
N ARG A 29 9.09 3.19 -27.70
CA ARG A 29 7.81 2.57 -27.34
C ARG A 29 8.16 1.53 -26.29
N LEU A 30 7.90 1.86 -25.03
CA LEU A 30 7.90 0.91 -23.93
C LEU A 30 7.12 -0.31 -24.41
N LYS A 31 7.81 -1.44 -24.52
CA LYS A 31 7.26 -2.68 -25.08
C LYS A 31 6.15 -3.18 -24.16
N LEU A 32 4.92 -2.72 -24.38
CA LEU A 32 3.71 -3.20 -23.69
C LEU A 32 3.57 -4.73 -23.80
N SER A 33 4.18 -5.36 -24.80
CA SER A 33 4.21 -6.82 -24.93
C SER A 33 4.93 -7.53 -23.79
N LYS A 34 5.92 -6.90 -23.14
CA LYS A 34 6.60 -7.47 -21.96
C LYS A 34 5.69 -7.50 -20.73
N LEU A 35 4.71 -6.60 -20.62
CA LEU A 35 3.72 -6.60 -19.53
C LEU A 35 2.69 -7.72 -19.66
N ARG A 36 2.43 -8.21 -20.88
CA ARG A 36 1.61 -9.41 -21.14
C ARG A 36 2.34 -10.73 -20.88
N SER A 37 3.64 -10.70 -20.57
CA SER A 37 4.37 -11.89 -20.16
C SER A 37 4.02 -12.25 -18.72
N ALA A 38 4.16 -13.53 -18.35
CA ALA A 38 3.93 -13.96 -16.99
C ALA A 38 4.86 -13.28 -15.97
N ASN A 39 6.09 -12.91 -16.36
CA ASN A 39 6.96 -12.09 -15.53
C ASN A 39 6.43 -10.66 -15.35
N GLY A 40 5.82 -10.08 -16.39
CA GLY A 40 5.09 -8.81 -16.28
C GLY A 40 3.91 -8.90 -15.32
N ALA A 41 3.13 -9.98 -15.40
CA ALA A 41 2.01 -10.23 -14.50
C ALA A 41 2.46 -10.38 -13.04
N ARG A 42 3.57 -11.10 -12.78
CA ARG A 42 4.16 -11.23 -11.44
C ARG A 42 4.63 -9.89 -10.88
N ILE A 43 5.28 -9.05 -11.69
CA ILE A 43 5.73 -7.72 -11.26
C ILE A 43 4.54 -6.85 -10.90
N VAL A 44 3.48 -6.83 -11.73
CA VAL A 44 2.26 -6.05 -11.45
C VAL A 44 1.58 -6.56 -10.19
N LEU A 45 1.36 -7.88 -10.07
CA LEU A 45 0.76 -8.50 -8.90
C LEU A 45 1.55 -8.17 -7.63
N GLY A 46 2.87 -8.37 -7.66
CA GLY A 46 3.76 -8.06 -6.54
C GLY A 46 3.76 -6.58 -6.16
N SER A 47 3.75 -5.68 -7.15
CA SER A 47 3.70 -4.24 -6.91
C SER A 47 2.38 -3.80 -6.28
N VAL A 48 1.26 -4.32 -6.77
CA VAL A 48 -0.07 -4.05 -6.22
C VAL A 48 -0.19 -4.59 -4.80
N LEU A 49 0.21 -5.85 -4.57
CA LEU A 49 0.18 -6.45 -3.23
C LEU A 49 1.11 -5.74 -2.26
N GLY A 50 2.32 -5.37 -2.69
CA GLY A 50 3.25 -4.60 -1.88
C GLY A 50 2.68 -3.25 -1.46
N LEU A 51 2.06 -2.52 -2.39
CA LEU A 51 1.39 -1.26 -2.09
C LEU A 51 0.22 -1.46 -1.11
N LEU A 52 -0.63 -2.45 -1.35
CA LEU A 52 -1.75 -2.78 -0.46
C LEU A 52 -1.28 -3.17 0.94
N LEU A 53 -0.14 -3.87 1.05
CA LEU A 53 0.45 -4.25 2.33
C LEU A 53 0.90 -3.03 3.12
N ILE A 54 1.59 -2.08 2.46
CA ILE A 54 2.00 -0.81 3.09
C ILE A 54 0.78 -0.02 3.56
N ILE A 55 -0.24 0.14 2.71
CA ILE A 55 -1.48 0.84 3.05
C ILE A 55 -2.15 0.15 4.24
N THR A 56 -2.27 -1.18 4.19
CA THR A 56 -2.88 -1.97 5.27
C THR A 56 -2.13 -1.79 6.59
N TRP A 57 -0.80 -1.77 6.54
CA TRP A 57 0.04 -1.60 7.72
C TRP A 57 -0.17 -0.24 8.40
N ILE A 58 -0.24 0.83 7.60
CA ILE A 58 -0.41 2.21 8.09
C ILE A 58 -1.84 2.44 8.57
N VAL A 59 -2.83 2.15 7.73
CA VAL A 59 -4.25 2.48 7.98
C VAL A 59 -4.82 1.66 9.13
N ASN A 60 -4.40 0.39 9.27
CA ASN A 60 -4.90 -0.48 10.34
C ASN A 60 -3.95 -0.53 11.54
N ASN A 61 -3.16 0.52 11.78
CA ASN A 61 -2.28 0.56 12.94
C ASN A 61 -3.13 0.71 14.23
N PRO A 62 -3.16 -0.30 15.11
CA PRO A 62 -4.03 -0.30 16.28
C PRO A 62 -3.70 0.84 17.26
N ALA A 63 -2.45 1.33 17.29
CA ALA A 63 -2.04 2.45 18.15
C ALA A 63 -2.74 3.78 17.80
N ILE A 64 -3.22 3.94 16.57
CA ILE A 64 -3.96 5.15 16.15
C ILE A 64 -5.39 5.14 16.71
N HIS A 65 -5.93 3.97 17.04
CA HIS A 65 -7.34 3.78 17.39
C HIS A 65 -7.58 3.42 18.86
N SER A 66 -6.54 3.04 19.61
CA SER A 66 -6.68 2.55 20.99
C SER A 66 -6.80 3.63 22.06
N GLY A 67 -6.55 4.91 21.75
CA GLY A 67 -6.63 6.02 22.72
C GLY A 67 -5.47 6.10 23.72
N SER A 68 -4.77 4.99 23.99
CA SER A 68 -3.51 4.93 24.73
C SER A 68 -2.58 3.86 24.15
N ASN A 69 -1.28 3.97 24.44
CA ASN A 69 -0.29 3.01 23.96
C ASN A 69 -0.22 1.77 24.86
N PRO A 70 0.04 0.57 24.29
CA PRO A 70 0.23 -0.65 25.07
C PRO A 70 1.31 -0.58 26.14
N SER A 71 2.32 0.26 25.94
CA SER A 71 3.40 0.49 26.92
C SER A 71 2.90 1.14 28.22
N ASP A 72 1.82 1.90 28.14
CA ASP A 72 1.41 2.82 29.20
C ASP A 72 0.35 2.17 30.10
N TRP A 73 -0.40 1.18 29.60
CA TRP A 73 -1.49 0.53 30.34
C TRP A 73 -1.11 0.02 31.72
N ARG A 74 0.11 -0.49 31.89
CA ARG A 74 0.57 -0.98 33.19
C ARG A 74 0.77 0.16 34.17
N ALA A 75 1.30 1.29 33.70
CA ALA A 75 1.45 2.49 34.51
C ALA A 75 0.06 3.02 34.87
N ASP A 76 -0.86 3.15 33.90
CA ASP A 76 -2.23 3.64 34.10
C ASP A 76 -3.00 2.80 35.13
N LEU A 77 -2.91 1.47 35.06
CA LEU A 77 -3.55 0.57 36.03
C LEU A 77 -2.92 0.69 37.43
N THR A 78 -1.61 0.90 37.49
CA THR A 78 -0.90 1.07 38.77
C THR A 78 -1.26 2.41 39.40
N GLU A 79 -1.34 3.48 38.61
CA GLU A 79 -1.76 4.81 39.05
C GLU A 79 -3.20 4.80 39.58
N ALA A 80 -4.13 4.16 38.86
CA ALA A 80 -5.50 3.97 39.31
C ALA A 80 -5.56 3.17 40.63
N ALA A 81 -4.76 2.11 40.75
CA ALA A 81 -4.71 1.28 41.96
C ALA A 81 -4.17 2.05 43.17
N VAL A 82 -3.07 2.80 43.01
CA VAL A 82 -2.48 3.64 44.06
C VAL A 82 -3.45 4.73 44.49
N THR A 83 -4.08 5.41 43.54
CA THR A 83 -5.08 6.45 43.81
C THR A 83 -6.27 5.89 44.59
N ASN A 84 -6.75 4.71 44.20
CA ASN A 84 -7.82 4.04 44.91
C ASN A 84 -7.39 3.60 46.32
N GLU A 85 -6.17 3.09 46.51
CA GLU A 85 -5.68 2.67 47.82
C GLU A 85 -5.60 3.85 48.80
N LEU A 86 -5.08 5.00 48.34
CA LEU A 86 -5.03 6.23 49.14
C LEU A 86 -6.45 6.70 49.54
N ASN A 87 -7.37 6.76 48.58
CA ASN A 87 -8.73 7.23 48.82
C ASN A 87 -9.59 6.22 49.61
N ALA A 88 -9.37 4.91 49.41
CA ALA A 88 -10.07 3.86 50.14
C ALA A 88 -9.64 3.80 51.61
N GLY A 89 -8.38 4.15 51.91
CA GLY A 89 -7.90 4.33 53.28
C GLY A 89 -8.69 5.39 54.05
N GLU A 90 -8.97 6.52 53.40
CA GLU A 90 -9.71 7.65 54.00
C GLU A 90 -11.22 7.44 54.06
N THR A 91 -11.76 6.60 53.18
CA THR A 91 -13.23 6.42 53.03
C THR A 91 -13.75 5.09 53.57
N LYS A 92 -12.88 4.24 54.14
CA LYS A 92 -13.23 2.89 54.60
C LYS A 92 -14.41 2.89 55.58
N GLY A 93 -15.48 2.17 55.23
CA GLY A 93 -16.68 2.03 56.07
C GLY A 93 -17.62 3.25 56.05
N ALA A 94 -17.26 4.32 55.33
CA ALA A 94 -18.14 5.46 55.11
C ALA A 94 -18.95 5.28 53.81
N PRO A 95 -20.16 5.90 53.70
CA PRO A 95 -20.98 5.81 52.50
C PRO A 95 -20.26 6.22 51.20
N GLN A 96 -19.35 7.20 51.33
CA GLN A 96 -18.50 7.72 50.26
C GLN A 96 -17.50 6.71 49.66
N GLN A 97 -17.26 5.57 50.32
CA GLN A 97 -16.44 4.48 49.77
C GLN A 97 -17.00 3.95 48.43
N SER A 98 -18.33 3.94 48.29
CA SER A 98 -18.98 3.51 47.04
C SER A 98 -18.63 4.39 45.85
N VAL A 99 -18.48 5.69 46.07
CA VAL A 99 -18.11 6.67 45.04
C VAL A 99 -16.65 6.48 44.63
N VAL A 100 -15.74 6.35 45.60
CA VAL A 100 -14.31 6.08 45.36
C VAL A 100 -14.12 4.81 44.54
N ASN A 101 -14.79 3.72 44.94
CA ASN A 101 -14.75 2.47 44.19
C ASN A 101 -15.31 2.65 42.76
N GLY A 102 -16.32 3.50 42.59
CA GLY A 102 -16.89 3.82 41.27
C GLY A 102 -15.92 4.53 40.34
N TRP A 103 -15.14 5.49 40.85
CA TRP A 103 -14.09 6.16 40.08
C TRP A 103 -12.97 5.19 39.69
N TYR A 104 -12.50 4.37 40.64
CA TYR A 104 -11.50 3.35 40.36
C TYR A 104 -11.94 2.36 39.27
N LEU A 105 -13.19 1.88 39.35
CA LEU A 105 -13.75 1.01 38.31
C LEU A 105 -13.86 1.71 36.96
N ASN A 106 -14.14 3.03 36.95
CA ASN A 106 -14.15 3.82 35.73
C ASN A 106 -12.76 3.91 35.10
N ASP A 107 -11.73 4.19 35.90
CA ASP A 107 -10.34 4.28 35.42
C ASP A 107 -9.87 2.96 34.81
N ILE A 108 -10.14 1.83 35.46
CA ILE A 108 -9.85 0.51 34.90
C ILE A 108 -10.64 0.25 33.62
N ALA A 109 -11.93 0.63 33.59
CA ALA A 109 -12.77 0.42 32.42
C ALA A 109 -12.26 1.19 31.19
N VAL A 110 -11.69 2.39 31.37
CA VAL A 110 -11.05 3.15 30.30
C VAL A 110 -9.84 2.41 29.75
N VAL A 111 -8.95 1.91 30.62
CA VAL A 111 -7.79 1.13 30.19
C VAL A 111 -8.23 -0.17 29.49
N GLN A 112 -9.24 -0.85 30.01
CA GLN A 112 -9.78 -2.06 29.39
C GLN A 112 -10.39 -1.79 28.01
N ALA A 113 -11.09 -0.67 27.84
CA ALA A 113 -11.63 -0.27 26.54
C ALA A 113 -10.51 0.01 25.53
N ALA A 114 -9.42 0.66 25.96
CA ALA A 114 -8.24 0.87 25.14
C ALA A 114 -7.58 -0.45 24.71
N GLN A 115 -7.43 -1.39 25.64
CA GLN A 115 -6.91 -2.74 25.38
C GLN A 115 -7.79 -3.51 24.37
N ASN A 116 -9.10 -3.53 24.58
CA ASN A 116 -10.03 -4.21 23.69
C ASN A 116 -9.99 -3.63 22.27
N SER A 117 -9.95 -2.29 22.16
CA SER A 117 -9.83 -1.59 20.88
C SER A 117 -8.53 -1.91 20.17
N TYR A 118 -7.41 -1.95 20.92
CA TYR A 118 -6.11 -2.33 20.39
C TYR A 118 -6.09 -3.78 19.88
N ILE A 119 -6.68 -4.72 20.64
CA ILE A 119 -6.76 -6.14 20.26
C ILE A 119 -7.63 -6.32 19.02
N ALA A 120 -8.77 -5.64 18.95
CA ALA A 120 -9.66 -5.67 17.79
C ALA A 120 -8.96 -5.11 16.54
N GLY A 121 -8.31 -3.94 16.66
CA GLY A 121 -7.54 -3.35 15.58
C GLY A 121 -6.37 -4.24 15.13
N SER A 122 -5.65 -4.84 16.07
CA SER A 122 -4.56 -5.79 15.78
C SER A 122 -5.06 -7.02 15.04
N SER A 123 -6.17 -7.60 15.49
CA SER A 123 -6.81 -8.76 14.86
C SER A 123 -7.24 -8.45 13.43
N MET A 124 -7.86 -7.29 13.21
CA MET A 124 -8.28 -6.85 11.88
C MET A 124 -7.07 -6.65 10.95
N ARG A 125 -6.01 -5.97 11.41
CA ARG A 125 -4.77 -5.80 10.64
C ARG A 125 -4.17 -7.15 10.26
N ASN A 126 -4.04 -8.06 11.22
CA ASN A 126 -3.47 -9.39 10.98
C ASN A 126 -4.34 -10.20 10.01
N GLY A 127 -5.66 -10.14 10.14
CA GLY A 127 -6.60 -10.76 9.21
C GLY A 127 -6.44 -10.23 7.78
N ASN A 128 -6.34 -8.90 7.62
CA ASN A 128 -6.11 -8.28 6.32
C ASN A 128 -4.75 -8.67 5.72
N LEU A 129 -3.69 -8.73 6.52
CA LEU A 129 -2.38 -9.19 6.07
C LEU A 129 -2.42 -10.66 5.61
N LEU A 130 -3.10 -11.53 6.35
CA LEU A 130 -3.30 -12.93 5.92
C LEU A 130 -4.10 -13.02 4.62
N ALA A 131 -5.14 -12.21 4.45
CA ALA A 131 -5.90 -12.15 3.22
C ALA A 131 -5.04 -11.71 2.03
N LEU A 132 -4.18 -10.70 2.21
CA LEU A 132 -3.23 -10.25 1.17
C LEU A 132 -2.22 -11.32 0.79
N ILE A 133 -1.69 -12.07 1.77
CA ILE A 133 -0.81 -13.22 1.51
C ILE A 133 -1.57 -14.28 0.70
N GLY A 134 -2.81 -14.60 1.11
CA GLY A 134 -3.68 -15.54 0.40
C GLY A 134 -3.92 -15.13 -1.06
N LEU A 135 -4.19 -13.85 -1.31
CA LEU A 135 -4.33 -13.30 -2.67
C LEU A 135 -3.03 -13.42 -3.48
N GLY A 136 -1.88 -13.21 -2.85
CA GLY A 136 -0.58 -13.44 -3.50
C GLY A 136 -0.36 -14.88 -3.94
N VAL A 137 -0.67 -15.83 -3.07
CA VAL A 137 -0.58 -17.26 -3.40
C VAL A 137 -1.57 -17.63 -4.52
N ALA A 138 -2.83 -17.20 -4.40
CA ALA A 138 -3.85 -17.46 -5.42
C ALA A 138 -3.46 -16.85 -6.78
N GLY A 139 -2.97 -15.61 -6.79
CA GLY A 139 -2.49 -14.93 -7.99
C GLY A 139 -1.34 -15.66 -8.68
N GLU A 140 -0.35 -16.16 -7.92
CA GLU A 140 0.75 -16.94 -8.48
C GLU A 140 0.27 -18.28 -9.06
N LEU A 141 -0.69 -18.97 -8.41
CA LEU A 141 -1.27 -20.20 -8.94
C LEU A 141 -2.00 -19.96 -10.28
N ILE A 142 -2.74 -18.86 -10.40
CA ILE A 142 -3.41 -18.46 -11.64
C ILE A 142 -2.38 -18.19 -12.74
N ILE A 143 -1.33 -17.42 -12.44
CA ILE A 143 -0.25 -17.11 -13.40
C ILE A 143 0.41 -18.42 -13.88
N ARG A 144 0.76 -19.32 -12.97
CA ARG A 144 1.34 -20.64 -13.31
C ARG A 144 0.39 -21.49 -14.15
N GLY A 145 -0.91 -21.46 -13.86
CA GLY A 145 -1.94 -22.16 -14.64
C GLY A 145 -1.99 -21.66 -16.09
N VAL A 146 -2.04 -20.34 -16.28
CA VAL A 146 -2.04 -19.72 -17.62
C VAL A 146 -0.73 -19.99 -18.38
N GLU A 147 0.43 -19.93 -17.70
CA GLU A 147 1.72 -20.30 -18.30
C GLU A 147 1.76 -21.74 -18.82
N ARG A 148 1.10 -22.69 -18.14
CA ARG A 148 1.05 -24.09 -18.57
C ARG A 148 0.18 -24.25 -19.81
N VAL A 149 -1.01 -23.64 -19.82
CA VAL A 149 -1.94 -23.68 -20.97
C VAL A 149 -1.32 -23.06 -22.22
N ASN A 150 -0.67 -21.90 -22.08
CA ASN A 150 -0.03 -21.23 -23.21
C ASN A 150 1.13 -22.05 -23.79
N ARG A 151 1.91 -22.74 -22.93
CA ARG A 151 2.96 -23.66 -23.38
C ARG A 151 2.39 -24.85 -24.14
N GLN A 152 1.33 -25.48 -23.65
CA GLN A 152 0.69 -26.61 -24.33
C GLN A 152 0.15 -26.23 -25.70
N ARG A 153 -0.48 -25.04 -25.84
CA ARG A 153 -1.03 -24.56 -27.11
C ARG A 153 0.04 -24.29 -28.17
N SER A 154 1.24 -23.87 -27.76
CA SER A 154 2.36 -23.62 -28.67
C SER A 154 3.06 -24.89 -29.17
N ILE A 155 2.85 -26.04 -28.54
CA ILE A 155 3.45 -27.33 -28.95
C ILE A 155 2.55 -28.04 -29.98
N VAL A 156 1.25 -27.71 -30.00
CA VAL A 156 0.23 -28.39 -30.83
C VAL A 156 -0.04 -27.66 -32.16
N SER A 157 0.42 -26.40 -32.33
CA SER A 157 0.32 -25.64 -33.59
C SER A 157 1.59 -25.76 -34.42
#